data_AF-A0A658Z447-F1
#
_entry.id   AF-A0A658Z447-F1
#
_cell.length_a   1.000
_cell.length_b   1.000
_cell.length_c   1.000
_cell.angle_alpha   90.00
_cell.angle_beta   90.00
_cell.angle_gamma   90.00
#
_symmetry.space_group_name_H-M   'P 1'
#
loop_
_entity.id
_entity.type
_entity.pdbx_description
1 polymer ?
#
loop_
_entity_poly.entity_id
_entity_poly.type
_entity_poly.pdbx_seq_one_letter_code
_entity_poly.pdbx_strand_id
1 'polypeptide(L)'
;MLHAQVEAGSLCPVTMTFAATPLLLQMLPTPFQDWTTPLLSDRYDSHLLPGGQKRGLLIGMGMTEKQGGSDVMSNTIRAERLEDGSYRLVGHKWFFSVPQSDAHLVLAQTAGGLSCFFVPRFLPDGQRNAIRLERLKDKLGNRSNASCEVEFQDAIGWLLGQEGEGIRLILKMGGMTRFDCALGSHAMMRRAFSLAIYHAHQRHVFGNPLIQQPLMRHVLSRMALQLEGQTALLFRLARAWDRRADAKEALWARLFTPAAKFVICKRGMPFVAEAMEVLGGIGYCEESELPRLYREMPVNSIWEGSGNIMCLDVLRVLNKQAGVYDLLSEAFVEVKGQDRYFDRAVRRLQQQLRKPAEELGREITHQLFLLGCGAQMLKYASPPMAQAWCQVMLDTRGGVRLSEQIQNDLLLRATGGVCV
;
A
#
# COMPACT_ATOMS: atom_id res chain seq x y z
N MET A 1 -7.82 -0.11 -7.82
CA MET A 1 -8.48 -1.38 -7.44
C MET A 1 -8.76 -2.28 -8.64
N LEU A 2 -9.44 -1.83 -9.70
CA LEU A 2 -9.83 -2.68 -10.83
C LEU A 2 -8.62 -3.28 -11.59
N HIS A 3 -7.68 -2.44 -12.02
CA HIS A 3 -6.45 -2.90 -12.70
C HIS A 3 -5.65 -3.92 -11.89
N ALA A 4 -5.60 -3.74 -10.57
CA ALA A 4 -4.88 -4.62 -9.65
C ALA A 4 -5.45 -6.03 -9.52
N GLN A 5 -6.70 -6.25 -9.96
CA GLN A 5 -7.26 -7.61 -10.05
C GLN A 5 -6.74 -8.37 -11.27
N VAL A 6 -6.20 -7.67 -12.27
CA VAL A 6 -5.69 -8.27 -13.51
C VAL A 6 -4.20 -8.54 -13.37
N GLU A 7 -3.41 -7.48 -13.16
CA GLU A 7 -1.95 -7.54 -13.16
C GLU A 7 -1.39 -6.53 -12.15
N ALA A 8 -0.44 -6.96 -11.33
CA ALA A 8 0.06 -6.18 -10.19
C ALA A 8 1.40 -5.49 -10.47
N GLY A 9 2.28 -6.08 -11.30
CA GLY A 9 3.61 -5.53 -11.55
C GLY A 9 3.59 -4.20 -12.29
N SER A 10 2.68 -4.03 -13.25
CA SER A 10 2.40 -2.78 -13.97
C SER A 10 1.92 -1.65 -13.08
N LEU A 11 1.47 -1.94 -11.85
CA LEU A 11 1.11 -0.91 -10.89
C LEU A 11 2.32 -0.25 -10.24
N CYS A 12 3.48 -0.92 -10.19
CA CYS A 12 4.69 -0.34 -9.60
C CYS A 12 5.08 1.01 -10.23
N PRO A 13 5.21 1.14 -11.57
CA PRO A 13 5.45 2.45 -12.19
C PRO A 13 4.31 3.45 -11.97
N VAL A 14 3.05 2.99 -11.98
CA VAL A 14 1.87 3.85 -11.79
C VAL A 14 1.86 4.45 -10.38
N THR A 15 2.01 3.62 -9.35
CA THR A 15 2.06 4.05 -7.94
C THR A 15 3.21 5.01 -7.69
N MET A 16 4.41 4.72 -8.20
CA MET A 16 5.56 5.60 -7.99
C MET A 16 5.37 6.95 -8.69
N THR A 17 4.87 6.94 -9.92
CA THR A 17 4.59 8.17 -10.68
C THR A 17 3.49 8.98 -10.01
N PHE A 18 2.36 8.36 -9.64
CA PHE A 18 1.26 9.02 -8.95
C PHE A 18 1.72 9.70 -7.65
N ALA A 19 2.56 9.03 -6.86
CA ALA A 19 3.07 9.58 -5.62
C ALA A 19 4.11 10.71 -5.84
N ALA A 20 4.93 10.62 -6.89
CA ALA A 20 6.00 11.58 -7.17
C ALA A 20 5.53 12.84 -7.92
N THR A 21 4.51 12.73 -8.79
CA THR A 21 4.04 13.84 -9.64
C THR A 21 3.70 15.11 -8.85
N PRO A 22 2.94 15.07 -7.74
CA PRO A 22 2.64 16.29 -6.97
C PRO A 22 3.88 16.98 -6.40
N LEU A 23 4.91 16.21 -6.03
CA LEU A 23 6.18 16.76 -5.53
C LEU A 23 6.96 17.40 -6.68
N LEU A 24 7.05 16.72 -7.82
CA LEU A 24 7.78 17.22 -8.98
C LEU A 24 7.15 18.49 -9.54
N LEU A 25 5.82 18.58 -9.64
CA LEU A 25 5.15 19.81 -10.11
C LEU A 25 5.43 21.03 -9.22
N GLN A 26 5.85 20.83 -7.97
CA GLN A 26 6.23 21.91 -7.04
C GLN A 26 7.73 22.21 -7.04
N MET A 27 8.57 21.26 -7.48
CA MET A 27 10.01 21.28 -7.25
C MET A 27 10.82 20.93 -8.50
N LEU A 28 10.21 21.01 -9.67
CA LEU A 28 10.84 20.63 -10.94
C LEU A 28 12.07 21.51 -11.18
N PRO A 29 13.28 20.94 -11.37
CA PRO A 29 14.45 21.74 -11.64
C PRO A 29 14.29 22.51 -12.96
N THR A 30 14.87 23.71 -13.04
CA THR A 30 14.71 24.63 -14.18
C THR A 30 14.96 23.98 -15.56
N PRO A 31 15.95 23.09 -15.76
CA PRO A 31 16.18 22.45 -17.05
C PRO A 31 15.07 21.49 -17.51
N PHE A 32 14.10 21.13 -16.64
CA PHE A 32 13.07 20.14 -16.92
C PHE A 32 11.65 20.73 -16.87
N GLN A 33 11.49 22.05 -16.94
CA GLN A 33 10.17 22.70 -16.86
C GLN A 33 9.16 22.21 -17.91
N ASP A 34 9.66 21.80 -19.08
CA ASP A 34 8.91 21.19 -20.18
C ASP A 34 8.30 19.82 -19.82
N TRP A 35 8.70 19.19 -18.71
CA TRP A 35 8.10 17.94 -18.23
C TRP A 35 6.69 18.13 -17.62
N THR A 36 6.28 19.36 -17.32
CA THR A 36 4.97 19.64 -16.72
C THR A 36 3.82 19.07 -17.56
N THR A 37 3.86 19.27 -18.88
CA THR A 37 2.83 18.77 -19.80
C THR A 37 2.77 17.25 -19.83
N PRO A 38 3.86 16.50 -20.11
CA PRO A 38 3.79 15.05 -20.14
C PRO A 38 3.56 14.40 -18.76
N LEU A 39 3.97 15.03 -17.64
CA LEU A 39 3.62 14.57 -16.28
C LEU A 39 2.11 14.59 -15.99
N LEU A 40 1.36 15.45 -16.69
CA LEU A 40 -0.08 15.62 -16.55
C LEU A 40 -0.88 14.95 -17.68
N SER A 41 -0.22 14.19 -18.55
CA SER A 41 -0.86 13.49 -19.67
C SER A 41 -1.56 12.20 -19.24
N ASP A 42 -2.39 11.67 -20.13
CA ASP A 42 -2.99 10.33 -20.07
C ASP A 42 -2.29 9.33 -21.02
N ARG A 43 -1.10 9.68 -21.53
CA ARG A 43 -0.41 8.95 -22.60
C ARG A 43 0.79 8.21 -22.07
N TYR A 44 0.76 6.88 -22.12
CA TYR A 44 1.98 6.09 -21.96
C TYR A 44 2.90 6.29 -23.18
N ASP A 45 4.19 6.53 -22.93
CA ASP A 45 5.20 6.68 -23.96
C ASP A 45 6.45 5.84 -23.62
N SER A 46 6.72 4.82 -24.44
CA SER A 46 7.83 3.87 -24.24
C SER A 46 9.11 4.26 -24.97
N HIS A 47 9.11 5.37 -25.74
CA HIS A 47 10.28 5.76 -26.52
C HIS A 47 11.48 6.04 -25.61
N LEU A 48 12.66 5.67 -26.11
CA LEU A 48 13.94 5.87 -25.44
C LEU A 48 14.48 7.27 -25.75
N LEU A 49 13.78 8.28 -25.25
CA LEU A 49 14.06 9.71 -25.50
C LEU A 49 14.17 10.47 -24.16
N PRO A 50 14.78 11.67 -24.17
CA PRO A 50 14.65 12.62 -23.06
C PRO A 50 13.19 12.95 -22.74
N GLY A 51 12.85 13.10 -21.47
CA GLY A 51 11.46 13.19 -21.03
C GLY A 51 10.66 14.36 -21.64
N GLY A 52 11.30 15.50 -21.90
CA GLY A 52 10.66 16.66 -22.52
C GLY A 52 10.19 16.43 -23.96
N GLN A 53 10.69 15.37 -24.61
CA GLN A 53 10.30 14.97 -25.97
C GLN A 53 9.23 13.88 -26.00
N LYS A 54 8.81 13.39 -24.83
CA LYS A 54 7.85 12.29 -24.69
C LYS A 54 6.44 12.83 -24.46
N ARG A 55 5.43 11.99 -24.76
CA ARG A 55 4.01 12.33 -24.56
C ARG A 55 3.56 12.14 -23.11
N GLY A 56 4.23 11.27 -22.37
CA GLY A 56 4.01 11.04 -20.95
C GLY A 56 5.20 10.36 -20.29
N LEU A 57 5.22 10.38 -18.97
CA LEU A 57 6.40 10.05 -18.17
C LEU A 57 6.11 9.04 -17.07
N LEU A 58 7.15 8.30 -16.69
CA LEU A 58 7.19 7.46 -15.51
C LEU A 58 8.29 7.93 -14.57
N ILE A 59 7.99 7.97 -13.26
CA ILE A 59 8.94 8.36 -12.22
C ILE A 59 9.15 7.18 -11.28
N GLY A 60 10.40 6.74 -11.14
CA GLY A 60 10.80 5.72 -10.18
C GLY A 60 11.31 6.31 -8.87
N MET A 61 11.65 5.44 -7.93
CA MET A 61 12.25 5.84 -6.66
C MET A 61 13.42 4.94 -6.29
N GLY A 62 14.55 5.54 -5.90
CA GLY A 62 15.77 4.86 -5.48
C GLY A 62 16.11 5.22 -4.04
N MET A 63 15.77 4.35 -3.09
CA MET A 63 16.03 4.58 -1.66
C MET A 63 16.95 3.52 -1.08
N THR A 64 16.58 2.24 -1.25
CA THR A 64 17.20 1.08 -0.62
C THR A 64 18.61 0.82 -1.12
N GLU A 65 19.55 0.67 -0.19
CA GLU A 65 20.91 0.23 -0.43
C GLU A 65 21.16 -1.17 0.17
N LYS A 66 22.37 -1.70 0.00
CA LYS A 66 22.71 -3.08 0.41
C LYS A 66 22.64 -3.24 1.94
N GLN A 67 23.08 -2.20 2.65
CA GLN A 67 23.15 -2.12 4.10
C GLN A 67 21.81 -1.77 4.77
N GLY A 68 20.83 -1.22 4.03
CA GLY A 68 19.59 -0.74 4.63
C GLY A 68 18.53 -0.29 3.64
N GLY A 69 17.28 -0.70 3.89
CA GLY A 69 16.08 -0.20 3.21
C GLY A 69 15.14 0.55 4.13
N SER A 70 14.92 0.03 5.34
CA SER A 70 14.11 0.71 6.37
C SER A 70 14.86 1.88 7.00
N ASP A 71 16.15 1.71 7.29
CA ASP A 71 17.02 2.75 7.80
C ASP A 71 17.78 3.41 6.64
N VAL A 72 17.13 4.38 5.99
CA VAL A 72 17.73 5.13 4.87
C VAL A 72 18.82 6.11 5.32
N MET A 73 18.95 6.40 6.63
CA MET A 73 20.06 7.23 7.13
C MET A 73 21.40 6.54 6.95
N SER A 74 21.41 5.20 6.87
CA SER A 74 22.60 4.39 6.58
C SER A 74 23.07 4.48 5.12
N ASN A 75 22.38 5.22 4.25
CA ASN A 75 22.76 5.36 2.84
C ASN A 75 24.18 5.92 2.68
N THR A 76 24.87 5.41 1.65
CA THR A 76 26.29 5.66 1.38
C THR A 76 26.54 6.29 0.02
N ILE A 77 25.54 6.37 -0.87
CA ILE A 77 25.65 7.21 -2.07
C ILE A 77 26.03 8.62 -1.65
N ARG A 78 27.07 9.18 -2.24
CA ARG A 78 27.50 10.57 -2.02
C ARG A 78 27.10 11.42 -3.21
N ALA A 79 26.64 12.63 -2.92
CA ALA A 79 26.32 13.65 -3.89
C ALA A 79 27.22 14.86 -3.65
N GLU A 80 28.08 15.17 -4.61
CA GLU A 80 29.00 16.31 -4.56
C GLU A 80 28.49 17.43 -5.47
N ARG A 81 28.39 18.65 -4.95
CA ARG A 81 27.86 19.81 -5.68
C ARG A 81 28.82 20.22 -6.79
N LEU A 82 28.27 20.47 -7.99
CA LEU A 82 28.97 21.00 -9.15
C LEU A 82 28.77 22.53 -9.28
N GLU A 83 29.53 23.16 -10.17
CA GLU A 83 29.54 24.62 -10.37
C GLU A 83 28.16 25.16 -10.79
N ASP A 84 27.43 24.42 -11.62
CA ASP A 84 26.10 24.78 -12.14
C ASP A 84 24.96 24.53 -11.12
N GLY A 85 25.28 24.04 -9.93
CA GLY A 85 24.33 23.72 -8.87
C GLY A 85 23.68 22.34 -8.98
N SER A 86 23.98 21.55 -10.02
CA SER A 86 23.70 20.12 -10.05
C SER A 86 24.67 19.37 -9.14
N TYR A 87 24.46 18.06 -8.97
CA TYR A 87 25.28 17.21 -8.11
C TYR A 87 25.73 15.97 -8.87
N ARG A 88 26.95 15.54 -8.59
CA ARG A 88 27.52 14.28 -9.04
C ARG A 88 27.30 13.20 -8.00
N LEU A 89 26.62 12.13 -8.38
CA LEU A 89 26.24 11.01 -7.52
C LEU A 89 27.13 9.78 -7.79
N VAL A 90 27.69 9.22 -6.73
CA VAL A 90 28.49 7.98 -6.76
C VAL A 90 28.02 7.02 -5.68
N GLY A 91 27.75 5.77 -6.06
CA GLY A 91 27.34 4.69 -5.16
C GLY A 91 26.34 3.75 -5.84
N HIS A 92 25.44 3.11 -5.09
CA HIS A 92 24.51 2.12 -5.65
C HIS A 92 23.12 2.14 -5.02
N LYS A 93 22.10 1.69 -5.76
CA LYS A 93 20.81 1.25 -5.19
C LYS A 93 20.62 -0.24 -5.38
N TRP A 94 20.17 -0.88 -4.32
CA TRP A 94 20.04 -2.34 -4.24
C TRP A 94 18.73 -2.86 -4.79
N PHE A 95 17.65 -2.10 -4.66
CA PHE A 95 16.38 -2.34 -5.34
C PHE A 95 15.96 -1.06 -6.04
N PHE A 96 15.97 -1.11 -7.37
CA PHE A 96 15.70 0.01 -8.25
C PHE A 96 14.67 -0.41 -9.30
N SER A 97 13.40 -0.34 -8.92
CA SER A 97 12.28 -0.73 -9.78
C SER A 97 12.06 0.26 -10.90
N VAL A 98 11.56 -0.25 -12.03
CA VAL A 98 11.26 0.53 -13.23
C VAL A 98 12.52 1.27 -13.71
N PRO A 99 13.63 0.56 -14.02
CA PRO A 99 14.86 1.19 -14.50
C PRO A 99 14.65 1.97 -15.82
N GLN A 100 13.54 1.73 -16.51
CA GLN A 100 13.13 2.45 -17.70
C GLN A 100 12.39 3.76 -17.43
N SER A 101 12.09 4.11 -16.17
CA SER A 101 11.49 5.40 -15.82
C SER A 101 12.32 6.56 -16.37
N ASP A 102 11.65 7.66 -16.66
CA ASP A 102 12.26 8.84 -17.25
C ASP A 102 13.14 9.58 -16.23
N ALA A 103 12.80 9.48 -14.94
CA ALA A 103 13.66 9.87 -13.84
C ALA A 103 13.39 9.01 -12.60
N HIS A 104 14.33 9.04 -11.65
CA HIS A 104 14.14 8.49 -10.32
C HIS A 104 14.37 9.57 -9.26
N LEU A 105 13.57 9.54 -8.20
CA LEU A 105 13.88 10.28 -6.99
C LEU A 105 14.84 9.45 -6.14
N VAL A 106 16.06 9.95 -5.92
CA VAL A 106 17.15 9.19 -5.30
C VAL A 106 17.59 9.86 -4.00
N LEU A 107 17.75 9.08 -2.94
CA LEU A 107 18.37 9.55 -1.71
C LEU A 107 19.88 9.38 -1.74
N ALA A 108 20.62 10.45 -1.45
CA ALA A 108 22.08 10.48 -1.35
C ALA A 108 22.55 11.43 -0.24
N GLN A 109 23.72 11.17 0.31
CA GLN A 109 24.37 12.00 1.34
C GLN A 109 25.05 13.21 0.71
N THR A 110 24.85 14.38 1.30
CA THR A 110 25.61 15.61 1.01
C THR A 110 26.37 16.06 2.27
N ALA A 111 27.10 17.17 2.18
CA ALA A 111 27.70 17.79 3.36
C ALA A 111 26.64 18.20 4.41
N GLY A 112 25.45 18.64 3.97
CA GLY A 112 24.31 18.96 4.84
C GLY A 112 23.45 17.76 5.28
N GLY A 113 23.81 16.54 4.90
CA GLY A 113 23.12 15.30 5.30
C GLY A 113 22.28 14.64 4.19
N LEU A 114 21.40 13.72 4.56
CA LEU A 114 20.65 12.90 3.61
C LEU A 114 19.63 13.74 2.84
N SER A 115 19.80 13.78 1.51
CA SER A 115 19.09 14.69 0.61
C SER A 115 18.37 13.92 -0.50
N CYS A 116 17.35 14.53 -1.11
CA CYS A 116 16.58 13.94 -2.20
C CYS A 116 16.97 14.57 -3.53
N PHE A 117 17.22 13.76 -4.55
CA PHE A 117 17.66 14.18 -5.87
C PHE A 117 16.69 13.73 -6.95
N PHE A 118 16.40 14.62 -7.89
CA PHE A 118 15.84 14.26 -9.18
C PHE A 118 16.99 13.78 -10.07
N VAL A 119 16.98 12.51 -10.44
CA VAL A 119 18.01 11.89 -11.29
C VAL A 119 17.36 11.42 -12.60
N PRO A 120 17.43 12.21 -13.67
CA PRO A 120 16.82 11.86 -14.95
C PRO A 120 17.61 10.78 -15.66
N ARG A 121 16.93 10.01 -16.51
CA ARG A 121 17.54 8.98 -17.34
C ARG A 121 18.42 9.59 -18.44
N PHE A 122 18.03 10.76 -18.96
CA PHE A 122 18.80 11.54 -19.92
C PHE A 122 19.07 12.93 -19.38
N LEU A 123 20.25 13.46 -19.67
CA LEU A 123 20.67 14.81 -19.32
C LEU A 123 20.00 15.84 -20.26
N PRO A 124 19.98 17.14 -19.92
CA PRO A 124 19.39 18.18 -20.76
C PRO A 124 19.98 18.28 -22.17
N ASP A 125 21.23 17.88 -22.36
CA ASP A 125 21.92 17.84 -23.66
C ASP A 125 21.58 16.59 -24.50
N GLY A 126 20.72 15.70 -23.98
CA GLY A 126 20.31 14.47 -24.64
C GLY A 126 21.23 13.27 -24.38
N GLN A 127 22.34 13.44 -23.66
CA GLN A 127 23.21 12.31 -23.30
C GLN A 127 22.53 11.39 -22.28
N ARG A 128 22.88 10.11 -22.32
CA ARG A 128 22.44 9.15 -21.30
C ARG A 128 23.13 9.47 -19.97
N ASN A 129 22.36 9.59 -18.89
CA ASN A 129 22.93 9.79 -17.57
C ASN A 129 23.67 8.52 -17.09
N ALA A 130 24.67 8.67 -16.23
CA ALA A 130 25.60 7.61 -15.85
C ALA A 130 25.05 6.65 -14.78
N ILE A 131 23.89 6.05 -15.06
CA ILE A 131 23.24 5.02 -14.24
C ILE A 131 23.48 3.66 -14.90
N ARG A 132 24.32 2.85 -14.30
CA ARG A 132 24.65 1.51 -14.79
C ARG A 132 23.70 0.48 -14.20
N LEU A 133 23.02 -0.28 -15.07
CA LEU A 133 22.18 -1.40 -14.66
C LEU A 133 23.06 -2.65 -14.56
N GLU A 134 23.27 -3.15 -13.34
CA GLU A 134 24.14 -4.31 -13.12
C GLU A 134 23.39 -5.63 -13.27
N ARG A 135 22.22 -5.74 -12.62
CA ARG A 135 21.50 -7.00 -12.53
C ARG A 135 20.02 -6.81 -12.38
N LEU A 136 19.23 -7.64 -13.06
CA LEU A 136 17.79 -7.76 -12.82
C LEU A 136 17.53 -8.76 -11.67
N LYS A 137 16.62 -8.44 -10.76
CA LYS A 137 16.23 -9.32 -9.66
C LYS A 137 15.42 -10.52 -10.19
N ASP A 138 15.81 -11.73 -9.80
CA ASP A 138 14.93 -12.90 -9.89
C ASP A 138 14.01 -12.94 -8.67
N LYS A 139 12.72 -12.63 -8.88
CA LYS A 139 11.73 -12.41 -7.82
C LYS A 139 10.73 -13.55 -7.74
N LEU A 140 10.27 -13.87 -6.53
CA LEU A 140 9.17 -14.81 -6.27
C LEU A 140 7.89 -14.46 -7.04
N GLY A 141 7.41 -13.24 -6.85
CA GLY A 141 6.30 -12.61 -7.56
C GLY A 141 6.75 -11.30 -8.22
N ASN A 142 5.81 -10.47 -8.64
CA ASN A 142 6.07 -9.16 -9.26
C ASN A 142 6.97 -9.26 -10.51
N ARG A 143 6.98 -10.42 -11.17
CA ARG A 143 7.97 -10.79 -12.21
C ARG A 143 7.81 -9.99 -13.50
N SER A 144 6.63 -9.46 -13.77
CA SER A 144 6.35 -8.56 -14.89
C SER A 144 7.01 -7.18 -14.74
N ASN A 145 7.36 -6.78 -13.51
CA ASN A 145 8.01 -5.50 -13.21
C ASN A 145 9.52 -5.68 -13.13
N ALA A 146 10.28 -4.90 -13.90
CA ALA A 146 11.74 -4.89 -13.81
C ALA A 146 12.21 -4.22 -12.51
N SER A 147 13.00 -4.95 -11.71
CA SER A 147 13.70 -4.39 -10.55
C SER A 147 15.18 -4.65 -10.71
N CYS A 148 16.01 -3.60 -10.67
CA CYS A 148 17.44 -3.69 -10.88
C CYS A 148 18.26 -3.48 -9.60
N GLU A 149 19.49 -3.98 -9.62
CA GLU A 149 20.63 -3.41 -8.92
C GLU A 149 21.29 -2.40 -9.86
N VAL A 150 21.60 -1.20 -9.35
CA VAL A 150 22.18 -0.13 -10.16
C VAL A 150 23.34 0.55 -9.44
N GLU A 151 24.30 1.03 -10.21
CA GLU A 151 25.40 1.86 -9.75
C GLU A 151 25.36 3.23 -10.44
N PHE A 152 25.67 4.28 -9.69
CA PHE A 152 25.83 5.64 -10.19
C PHE A 152 27.33 5.89 -10.37
N GLN A 153 27.74 6.16 -11.60
CA GLN A 153 29.12 6.37 -11.99
C GLN A 153 29.30 7.83 -12.41
N ASP A 154 29.33 8.72 -11.42
CA ASP A 154 29.28 10.17 -11.63
C ASP A 154 27.98 10.63 -12.31
N ALA A 155 26.84 10.02 -11.94
CA ALA A 155 25.53 10.40 -12.46
C ALA A 155 25.14 11.81 -12.00
N ILE A 156 24.48 12.57 -12.86
CA ILE A 156 24.04 13.93 -12.52
C ILE A 156 22.64 13.90 -11.89
N GLY A 157 22.49 14.57 -10.76
CA GLY A 157 21.22 14.75 -10.06
C GLY A 157 20.99 16.22 -9.67
N TRP A 158 19.73 16.60 -9.57
CA TRP A 158 19.32 17.93 -9.13
C TRP A 158 18.70 17.84 -7.74
N LEU A 159 19.22 18.62 -6.80
CA LEU A 159 18.70 18.65 -5.43
C LEU A 159 17.23 19.10 -5.44
N LEU A 160 16.37 18.33 -4.77
CA LEU A 160 15.00 18.71 -4.48
C LEU A 160 14.93 19.23 -3.05
N GLY A 161 14.57 20.50 -2.89
CA GLY A 161 14.48 21.14 -1.58
C GLY A 161 15.84 21.57 -1.04
N GLN A 162 16.07 21.35 0.25
CA GLN A 162 17.32 21.70 0.92
C GLN A 162 18.12 20.44 1.28
N GLU A 163 19.43 20.60 1.41
CA GLU A 163 20.28 19.53 1.92
C GLU A 163 19.81 19.07 3.31
N GLY A 164 19.85 17.76 3.57
CA GLY A 164 19.42 17.15 4.84
C GLY A 164 17.91 16.94 4.98
N GLU A 165 17.08 17.45 4.05
CA GLU A 165 15.62 17.30 4.11
C GLU A 165 15.08 16.07 3.36
N GLY A 166 15.95 15.16 2.90
CA GLY A 166 15.56 14.06 2.00
C GLY A 166 14.44 13.18 2.56
N ILE A 167 14.54 12.77 3.83
CA ILE A 167 13.51 11.96 4.52
C ILE A 167 12.18 12.72 4.56
N ARG A 168 12.19 14.01 4.89
CA ARG A 168 10.99 14.83 5.02
C ARG A 168 10.22 14.88 3.71
N LEU A 169 10.91 14.96 2.57
CA LEU A 169 10.31 15.00 1.25
C LEU A 169 9.71 13.64 0.88
N ILE A 170 10.47 12.54 1.02
CA ILE A 170 9.97 11.21 0.63
C ILE A 170 8.84 10.72 1.55
N LEU A 171 8.75 11.17 2.81
CA LEU A 171 7.62 10.84 3.69
C LEU A 171 6.29 11.36 3.16
N LYS A 172 6.28 12.47 2.40
CA LYS A 172 5.06 12.97 1.75
C LYS A 172 4.56 11.98 0.68
N MET A 173 5.48 11.41 -0.08
CA MET A 173 5.19 10.43 -1.14
C MET A 173 4.88 9.05 -0.55
N GLY A 174 5.62 8.65 0.48
CA GLY A 174 5.49 7.38 1.18
C GLY A 174 4.07 7.12 1.71
N GLY A 175 3.33 8.16 2.08
CA GLY A 175 1.93 8.02 2.44
C GLY A 175 1.06 7.45 1.30
N MET A 176 1.21 7.98 0.09
CA MET A 176 0.42 7.55 -1.07
C MET A 176 0.82 6.15 -1.53
N THR A 177 2.11 5.85 -1.57
CA THR A 177 2.62 4.52 -1.94
C THR A 177 2.20 3.44 -0.94
N ARG A 178 2.17 3.76 0.37
CA ARG A 178 1.67 2.85 1.41
C ARG A 178 0.17 2.59 1.29
N PHE A 179 -0.61 3.61 0.93
CA PHE A 179 -2.02 3.45 0.61
C PHE A 179 -2.22 2.48 -0.56
N ASP A 180 -1.46 2.66 -1.64
CA ASP A 180 -1.52 1.78 -2.82
C ASP A 180 -1.12 0.34 -2.51
N CYS A 181 -0.19 0.08 -1.60
CA CYS A 181 0.09 -1.28 -1.11
C CYS A 181 -1.13 -1.93 -0.45
N ALA A 182 -1.82 -1.18 0.42
CA ALA A 182 -3.01 -1.67 1.10
C ALA A 182 -4.12 -1.94 0.07
N LEU A 183 -4.35 -1.01 -0.86
CA LEU A 183 -5.37 -1.12 -1.90
C LEU A 183 -5.06 -2.24 -2.90
N GLY A 184 -3.80 -2.39 -3.32
CA GLY A 184 -3.35 -3.45 -4.22
C GLY A 184 -3.51 -4.83 -3.60
N SER A 185 -3.12 -5.00 -2.33
CA SER A 185 -3.34 -6.25 -1.59
C SER A 185 -4.83 -6.57 -1.44
N HIS A 186 -5.65 -5.57 -1.10
CA HIS A 186 -7.11 -5.73 -1.04
C HIS A 186 -7.70 -6.13 -2.39
N ALA A 187 -7.24 -5.54 -3.50
CA ALA A 187 -7.70 -5.88 -4.84
C ALA A 187 -7.35 -7.32 -5.21
N MET A 188 -6.13 -7.79 -4.92
CA MET A 188 -5.75 -9.18 -5.18
C MET A 188 -6.54 -10.16 -4.31
N MET A 189 -6.80 -9.82 -3.04
CA MET A 189 -7.71 -10.60 -2.18
C MET A 189 -9.13 -10.64 -2.78
N ARG A 190 -9.63 -9.51 -3.28
CA ARG A 190 -10.93 -9.44 -3.96
C ARG A 190 -10.98 -10.32 -5.21
N ARG A 191 -9.90 -10.37 -6.02
CA ARG A 191 -9.82 -11.26 -7.19
C ARG A 191 -9.78 -12.74 -6.77
N ALA A 192 -8.94 -13.09 -5.81
CA ALA A 192 -8.85 -14.45 -5.30
C ALA A 192 -10.21 -14.93 -4.77
N PHE A 193 -10.92 -14.07 -4.03
CA PHE A 193 -12.26 -14.39 -3.53
C PHE A 193 -13.30 -14.55 -4.65
N SER A 194 -13.27 -13.72 -5.69
CA SER A 194 -14.22 -13.84 -6.81
C SER A 194 -14.03 -15.14 -7.59
N LEU A 195 -12.78 -15.58 -7.76
CA LEU A 195 -12.47 -16.90 -8.32
C LEU A 195 -12.97 -18.03 -7.41
N ALA A 196 -12.72 -17.94 -6.10
CA ALA A 196 -13.12 -18.94 -5.12
C ALA A 196 -14.64 -19.14 -5.06
N ILE A 197 -15.43 -18.07 -4.96
CA ILE A 197 -16.90 -18.19 -4.90
C ILE A 197 -17.49 -18.67 -6.22
N TYR A 198 -16.92 -18.27 -7.37
CA TYR A 198 -17.37 -18.73 -8.67
C TYR A 198 -17.10 -20.23 -8.85
N HIS A 199 -15.94 -20.70 -8.41
CA HIS A 199 -15.61 -22.12 -8.39
C HIS A 199 -16.53 -22.90 -7.44
N ALA A 200 -16.64 -22.46 -6.18
CA ALA A 200 -17.43 -23.15 -5.15
C ALA A 200 -18.92 -23.22 -5.49
N HIS A 201 -19.43 -22.24 -6.25
CA HIS A 201 -20.81 -22.27 -6.75
C HIS A 201 -21.06 -23.44 -7.71
N GLN A 202 -20.08 -23.79 -8.55
CA GLN A 202 -20.23 -24.80 -9.60
C GLN A 202 -19.73 -26.18 -9.17
N ARG A 203 -18.66 -26.23 -8.39
CA ARG A 203 -18.06 -27.49 -7.93
C ARG A 203 -19.02 -28.22 -7.02
N HIS A 204 -19.26 -29.50 -7.29
CA HIS A 204 -20.05 -30.36 -6.41
C HIS A 204 -19.14 -31.29 -5.59
N VAL A 205 -19.47 -31.48 -4.32
CA VAL A 205 -18.86 -32.47 -3.43
C VAL A 205 -19.96 -33.10 -2.60
N PHE A 206 -19.90 -34.43 -2.41
CA PHE A 206 -20.92 -35.17 -1.67
C PHE A 206 -22.36 -34.86 -2.13
N GLY A 207 -22.56 -34.77 -3.45
CA GLY A 207 -23.87 -34.54 -4.08
C GLY A 207 -24.42 -33.11 -4.04
N ASN A 208 -23.73 -32.15 -3.42
CA ASN A 208 -24.20 -30.75 -3.30
C ASN A 208 -23.15 -29.75 -3.79
N PRO A 209 -23.56 -28.53 -4.23
CA PRO A 209 -22.62 -27.46 -4.52
C PRO A 209 -21.71 -27.16 -3.32
N LEU A 210 -20.42 -26.95 -3.57
CA LEU A 210 -19.40 -26.74 -2.55
C LEU A 210 -19.71 -25.50 -1.70
N ILE A 211 -20.27 -24.44 -2.30
CA ILE A 211 -20.71 -23.23 -1.59
C ILE A 211 -21.88 -23.46 -0.62
N GLN A 212 -22.56 -24.62 -0.71
CA GLN A 212 -23.64 -25.02 0.21
C GLN A 212 -23.16 -25.94 1.33
N GLN A 213 -21.92 -26.44 1.27
CA GLN A 213 -21.35 -27.20 2.36
C GLN A 213 -21.17 -26.29 3.59
N PRO A 214 -21.73 -26.62 4.77
CA PRO A 214 -21.82 -25.69 5.89
C PRO A 214 -20.49 -25.06 6.32
N LEU A 215 -19.41 -25.86 6.34
CA LEU A 215 -18.08 -25.37 6.71
C LEU A 215 -17.50 -24.44 5.64
N MET A 216 -17.64 -24.80 4.36
CA MET A 216 -17.16 -23.97 3.25
C MET A 216 -17.91 -22.64 3.20
N ARG A 217 -19.24 -22.68 3.37
CA ARG A 217 -20.07 -21.47 3.42
C ARG A 217 -19.66 -20.57 4.59
N HIS A 218 -19.38 -21.14 5.76
CA HIS A 218 -18.86 -20.41 6.90
C HIS A 218 -17.53 -19.69 6.59
N VAL A 219 -16.58 -20.38 5.96
CA VAL A 219 -15.28 -19.82 5.57
C VAL A 219 -15.47 -18.68 4.56
N LEU A 220 -16.18 -18.93 3.46
CA LEU A 220 -16.39 -17.95 2.40
C LEU A 220 -17.14 -16.71 2.89
N SER A 221 -18.14 -16.86 3.77
CA SER A 221 -18.83 -15.72 4.36
C SER A 221 -17.92 -14.88 5.25
N ARG A 222 -17.01 -15.49 6.03
CA ARG A 222 -16.02 -14.72 6.82
C ARG A 222 -15.01 -14.01 5.94
N MET A 223 -14.60 -14.62 4.81
CA MET A 223 -13.76 -13.98 3.81
C MET A 223 -14.47 -12.76 3.18
N ALA A 224 -15.74 -12.90 2.80
CA ALA A 224 -16.55 -11.78 2.30
C ALA A 224 -16.65 -10.65 3.34
N LEU A 225 -16.95 -10.98 4.60
CA LEU A 225 -17.06 -10.02 5.69
C LEU A 225 -15.74 -9.28 5.97
N GLN A 226 -14.60 -9.97 5.79
CA GLN A 226 -13.28 -9.33 5.84
C GLN A 226 -13.10 -8.30 4.72
N LEU A 227 -13.52 -8.63 3.49
CA LEU A 227 -13.44 -7.70 2.36
C LEU A 227 -14.35 -6.48 2.56
N GLU A 228 -15.58 -6.65 3.06
CA GLU A 228 -16.51 -5.54 3.36
C GLU A 228 -15.85 -4.49 4.28
N GLY A 229 -15.28 -4.93 5.41
CA GLY A 229 -14.60 -4.02 6.34
C GLY A 229 -13.36 -3.35 5.75
N GLN A 230 -12.60 -4.06 4.90
CA GLN A 230 -11.45 -3.49 4.20
C GLN A 230 -11.88 -2.45 3.17
N THR A 231 -12.93 -2.72 2.37
CA THR A 231 -13.49 -1.79 1.41
C THR A 231 -13.96 -0.52 2.12
N ALA A 232 -14.77 -0.65 3.18
CA ALA A 232 -15.25 0.50 3.95
C ALA A 232 -14.10 1.37 4.48
N LEU A 233 -13.07 0.75 5.06
CA LEU A 233 -11.92 1.50 5.60
C LEU A 233 -11.04 2.13 4.51
N LEU A 234 -10.73 1.39 3.44
CA LEU A 234 -9.84 1.89 2.37
C LEU A 234 -10.47 3.06 1.61
N PHE A 235 -11.78 3.02 1.33
CA PHE A 235 -12.45 4.13 0.65
C PHE A 235 -12.69 5.32 1.58
N ARG A 236 -12.92 5.09 2.88
CA ARG A 236 -12.84 6.16 3.89
C ARG A 236 -11.45 6.80 3.93
N LEU A 237 -10.40 6.00 3.79
CA LEU A 237 -9.01 6.47 3.75
C LEU A 237 -8.70 7.25 2.47
N ALA A 238 -9.20 6.79 1.32
CA ALA A 238 -9.11 7.54 0.06
C ALA A 238 -9.76 8.92 0.20
N ARG A 239 -10.94 9.01 0.82
CA ARG A 239 -11.61 10.28 1.12
C ARG A 239 -10.78 11.19 2.05
N ALA A 240 -10.08 10.61 3.02
CA ALA A 240 -9.19 11.37 3.89
C ALA A 240 -8.03 12.00 3.12
N TRP A 241 -7.45 11.24 2.18
CA TRP A 241 -6.39 11.71 1.29
C TRP A 241 -6.88 12.79 0.31
N ASP A 242 -8.08 12.64 -0.24
CA ASP A 242 -8.74 13.62 -1.11
C ASP A 242 -8.98 14.95 -0.37
N ARG A 243 -9.44 14.87 0.88
CA ARG A 243 -9.76 16.04 1.72
C ARG A 243 -8.63 16.49 2.64
N ARG A 244 -7.37 16.18 2.31
CA ARG A 244 -6.19 16.48 3.16
C ARG A 244 -5.92 17.97 3.43
N ALA A 245 -6.66 18.88 2.80
CA ALA A 245 -6.66 20.29 3.18
C ALA A 245 -7.31 20.52 4.56
N ASP A 246 -8.24 19.65 4.98
CA ASP A 246 -8.74 19.58 6.34
C ASP A 246 -7.71 18.84 7.22
N ALA A 247 -7.28 19.50 8.30
CA ALA A 247 -6.29 18.98 9.23
C ALA A 247 -6.74 17.66 9.90
N LYS A 248 -8.04 17.48 10.18
CA LYS A 248 -8.57 16.24 10.78
C LYS A 248 -8.49 15.08 9.77
N GLU A 249 -8.82 15.34 8.50
CA GLU A 249 -8.73 14.33 7.45
C GLU A 249 -7.27 13.97 7.13
N ALA A 250 -6.36 14.96 7.08
CA ALA A 250 -4.94 14.72 6.94
C ALA A 250 -4.37 13.88 8.09
N LEU A 251 -4.79 14.15 9.33
CA LEU A 251 -4.38 13.39 10.51
C LEU A 251 -4.94 11.95 10.49
N TRP A 252 -6.19 11.79 10.08
CA TRP A 252 -6.80 10.48 9.90
C TRP A 252 -6.04 9.66 8.85
N ALA A 253 -5.71 10.27 7.71
CA ALA A 253 -4.90 9.64 6.67
C ALA A 253 -3.49 9.27 7.17
N ARG A 254 -2.85 10.16 7.93
CA ARG A 254 -1.52 9.93 8.52
C ARG A 254 -1.49 8.71 9.45
N LEU A 255 -2.53 8.53 10.26
CA LEU A 255 -2.63 7.44 11.22
C LEU A 255 -3.05 6.11 10.58
N PHE A 256 -4.11 6.13 9.77
CA PHE A 256 -4.71 4.88 9.26
C PHE A 256 -4.03 4.32 8.03
N THR A 257 -3.25 5.10 7.28
CA THR A 257 -2.46 4.58 6.14
C THR A 257 -1.46 3.49 6.55
N PRO A 258 -0.53 3.72 7.50
CA PRO A 258 0.39 2.67 7.94
C PRO A 258 -0.34 1.49 8.62
N ALA A 259 -1.40 1.76 9.38
CA ALA A 259 -2.22 0.70 9.99
C ALA A 259 -2.89 -0.20 8.95
N ALA A 260 -3.49 0.40 7.91
CA ALA A 260 -4.12 -0.32 6.80
C ALA A 260 -3.09 -1.12 6.01
N LYS A 261 -1.94 -0.53 5.66
CA LYS A 261 -0.86 -1.26 4.98
C LYS A 261 -0.42 -2.47 5.79
N PHE A 262 -0.14 -2.29 7.08
CA PHE A 262 0.29 -3.39 7.94
C PHE A 262 -0.72 -4.55 7.93
N VAL A 263 -1.96 -4.29 8.31
CA VAL A 263 -2.95 -5.36 8.51
C VAL A 263 -3.40 -5.98 7.19
N ILE A 264 -3.72 -5.17 6.17
CA ILE A 264 -4.26 -5.67 4.91
C ILE A 264 -3.19 -6.45 4.14
N CYS A 265 -1.97 -5.91 4.02
CA CYS A 265 -0.89 -6.62 3.33
C CYS A 265 -0.50 -7.91 4.07
N LYS A 266 -0.53 -7.93 5.42
CA LYS A 266 -0.29 -9.17 6.17
C LYS A 266 -1.39 -10.22 6.03
N ARG A 267 -2.65 -9.79 5.92
CA ARG A 267 -3.80 -10.69 5.66
C ARG A 267 -3.80 -11.27 4.25
N GLY A 268 -3.12 -10.61 3.31
CA GLY A 268 -3.07 -11.01 1.92
C GLY A 268 -2.65 -12.47 1.71
N MET A 269 -1.51 -12.86 2.28
CA MET A 269 -0.95 -14.21 2.10
C MET A 269 -1.90 -15.33 2.56
N PRO A 270 -2.37 -15.38 3.84
CA PRO A 270 -3.27 -16.44 4.27
C PRO A 270 -4.63 -16.37 3.56
N PHE A 271 -5.12 -15.19 3.19
CA PHE A 271 -6.41 -15.07 2.50
C PHE A 271 -6.36 -15.66 1.08
N VAL A 272 -5.30 -15.37 0.33
CA VAL A 272 -5.15 -15.91 -1.03
C VAL A 272 -4.82 -17.40 -0.99
N ALA A 273 -4.10 -17.88 0.03
CA ALA A 273 -3.93 -19.31 0.27
C ALA A 273 -5.27 -20.03 0.51
N GLU A 274 -6.14 -19.47 1.35
CA GLU A 274 -7.48 -20.03 1.58
C GLU A 274 -8.29 -20.09 0.28
N ALA A 275 -8.27 -19.01 -0.52
CA ALA A 275 -8.93 -19.00 -1.82
C ALA A 275 -8.35 -20.05 -2.79
N MET A 276 -7.05 -20.30 -2.75
CA MET A 276 -6.39 -21.36 -3.50
C MET A 276 -6.86 -22.74 -3.04
N GLU A 277 -6.98 -22.96 -1.73
CA GLU A 277 -7.44 -24.22 -1.14
C GLU A 277 -8.91 -24.52 -1.49
N VAL A 278 -9.76 -23.49 -1.63
CA VAL A 278 -11.15 -23.63 -2.14
C VAL A 278 -11.18 -24.26 -3.54
N LEU A 279 -10.21 -23.94 -4.40
CA LEU A 279 -10.08 -24.54 -5.74
C LEU A 279 -9.46 -25.96 -5.68
N GLY A 280 -8.76 -26.29 -4.60
CA GLY A 280 -8.04 -27.56 -4.44
C GLY A 280 -6.81 -27.65 -5.36
N GLY A 281 -6.50 -28.85 -5.85
CA GLY A 281 -5.27 -29.11 -6.63
C GLY A 281 -5.09 -28.20 -7.85
N ILE A 282 -6.17 -27.87 -8.56
CA ILE A 282 -6.10 -26.96 -9.73
C ILE A 282 -5.75 -25.52 -9.34
N GLY A 283 -5.98 -25.12 -8.09
CA GLY A 283 -5.59 -23.81 -7.58
C GLY A 283 -4.08 -23.68 -7.40
N TYR A 284 -3.36 -24.80 -7.27
CA TYR A 284 -1.92 -24.84 -7.05
C TYR A 284 -1.11 -24.84 -8.36
N CYS A 285 -1.76 -25.15 -9.49
CA CYS A 285 -1.14 -25.18 -10.82
C CYS A 285 -1.07 -23.76 -11.43
N GLU A 286 0.06 -23.40 -12.04
CA GLU A 286 0.34 -22.03 -12.54
C GLU A 286 -0.54 -21.59 -13.73
N GLU A 287 -1.31 -22.49 -14.33
CA GLU A 287 -2.37 -22.15 -15.29
C GLU A 287 -3.52 -21.38 -14.62
N SER A 288 -3.70 -21.56 -13.30
CA SER A 288 -4.61 -20.77 -12.49
C SER A 288 -4.03 -19.38 -12.20
N GLU A 289 -4.90 -18.40 -11.94
CA GLU A 289 -4.44 -17.09 -11.46
C GLU A 289 -3.90 -17.12 -10.02
N LEU A 290 -4.30 -18.13 -9.23
CA LEU A 290 -4.07 -18.17 -7.79
C LEU A 290 -2.57 -18.24 -7.41
N PRO A 291 -1.71 -19.04 -8.06
CA PRO A 291 -0.28 -19.05 -7.75
C PRO A 291 0.39 -17.71 -7.98
N ARG A 292 0.05 -17.02 -9.09
CA ARG A 292 0.53 -15.66 -9.36
C ARG A 292 0.08 -14.68 -8.29
N LEU A 293 -1.21 -14.67 -7.92
CA LEU A 293 -1.74 -13.82 -6.85
C LEU A 293 -1.02 -14.12 -5.52
N TYR A 294 -0.86 -15.40 -5.17
CA TYR A 294 -0.21 -15.83 -3.94
C TYR A 294 1.25 -15.39 -3.86
N ARG A 295 2.02 -15.58 -4.94
CA ARG A 295 3.43 -15.15 -5.06
C ARG A 295 3.57 -13.62 -5.01
N GLU A 296 2.54 -12.88 -5.39
CA GLU A 296 2.53 -11.41 -5.35
C GLU A 296 2.34 -10.86 -3.93
N MET A 297 1.49 -11.48 -3.11
CA MET A 297 1.07 -10.91 -1.80
C MET A 297 2.22 -10.43 -0.89
N PRO A 298 3.36 -11.15 -0.75
CA PRO A 298 4.44 -10.72 0.13
C PRO A 298 5.06 -9.37 -0.25
N VAL A 299 5.06 -8.97 -1.53
CA VAL A 299 5.78 -7.77 -2.00
C VAL A 299 5.22 -6.49 -1.36
N ASN A 300 3.90 -6.36 -1.28
CA ASN A 300 3.23 -5.20 -0.67
C ASN A 300 3.42 -5.17 0.86
N SER A 301 3.66 -6.33 1.48
CA SER A 301 3.99 -6.40 2.91
C SER A 301 5.42 -5.95 3.19
N ILE A 302 6.36 -6.22 2.27
CA ILE A 302 7.80 -5.90 2.41
C ILE A 302 8.11 -4.46 2.01
N TRP A 303 7.53 -3.97 0.91
CA TRP A 303 7.85 -2.67 0.31
C TRP A 303 7.62 -1.51 1.28
N GLU A 304 8.37 -0.40 1.12
CA GLU A 304 8.23 0.83 1.92
C GLU A 304 8.28 0.58 3.44
N GLY A 305 9.32 -0.14 3.91
CA GLY A 305 9.62 -0.29 5.35
C GLY A 305 9.01 -1.53 6.04
N SER A 306 8.46 -2.51 5.32
CA SER A 306 7.92 -3.74 5.94
C SER A 306 6.85 -3.50 7.03
N GLY A 307 6.39 -4.56 7.69
CA GLY A 307 5.32 -4.45 8.70
C GLY A 307 5.72 -3.71 9.99
N ASN A 308 6.95 -3.91 10.48
CA ASN A 308 7.37 -3.31 11.75
C ASN A 308 7.48 -1.79 11.68
N ILE A 309 8.04 -1.24 10.59
CA ILE A 309 8.13 0.22 10.46
C ILE A 309 6.73 0.84 10.40
N MET A 310 5.74 0.18 9.80
CA MET A 310 4.36 0.68 9.83
C MET A 310 3.83 0.78 11.27
N CYS A 311 4.08 -0.24 12.09
CA CYS A 311 3.66 -0.23 13.49
C CYS A 311 4.39 0.82 14.32
N LEU A 312 5.71 0.96 14.13
CA LEU A 312 6.50 2.00 14.79
C LEU A 312 6.05 3.42 14.38
N ASP A 313 5.65 3.60 13.12
CA ASP A 313 5.11 4.87 12.64
C ASP A 313 3.74 5.16 13.25
N VAL A 314 2.87 4.16 13.38
CA VAL A 314 1.60 4.29 14.12
C VAL A 314 1.85 4.72 15.58
N LEU A 315 2.77 4.07 16.29
CA LEU A 315 3.13 4.46 17.66
C LEU A 315 3.70 5.88 17.71
N ARG A 316 4.52 6.26 16.73
CA ARG A 316 5.08 7.61 16.63
C ARG A 316 4.00 8.66 16.45
N VAL A 317 3.01 8.42 15.59
CA VAL A 317 1.87 9.32 15.37
C VAL A 317 1.05 9.46 16.65
N LEU A 318 0.71 8.34 17.30
CA LEU A 318 -0.03 8.33 18.57
C LEU A 318 0.71 9.07 19.70
N ASN A 319 2.04 9.05 19.70
CA ASN A 319 2.86 9.68 20.74
C ASN A 319 3.15 11.17 20.47
N LYS A 320 3.45 11.53 19.21
CA LYS A 320 4.01 12.86 18.87
C LYS A 320 3.00 13.82 18.21
N GLN A 321 1.94 13.31 17.61
CA GLN A 321 1.05 14.15 16.81
C GLN A 321 -0.11 14.66 17.67
N ALA A 322 -0.20 15.98 17.82
CA ALA A 322 -1.26 16.63 18.59
C ALA A 322 -2.66 16.33 18.00
N GLY A 323 -3.67 16.21 18.87
CA GLY A 323 -5.07 16.01 18.50
C GLY A 323 -5.44 14.59 18.06
N VAL A 324 -4.52 13.61 18.05
CA VAL A 324 -4.84 12.22 17.65
C VAL A 324 -5.84 11.57 18.60
N TYR A 325 -5.69 11.75 19.90
CA TYR A 325 -6.61 11.18 20.88
C TYR A 325 -8.01 11.79 20.80
N ASP A 326 -8.10 13.09 20.52
CA ASP A 326 -9.38 13.78 20.32
C ASP A 326 -10.07 13.27 19.05
N LEU A 327 -9.33 13.16 17.94
CA LEU A 327 -9.81 12.58 16.67
C LEU A 327 -10.39 11.17 16.87
N LEU A 328 -9.66 10.30 17.60
CA LEU A 328 -10.12 8.94 17.89
C LEU A 328 -11.34 8.95 18.81
N SER A 329 -11.35 9.81 19.82
CA SER A 329 -12.45 9.91 20.78
C SER A 329 -13.74 10.39 20.10
N GLU A 330 -13.68 11.44 19.28
CA GLU A 330 -14.80 11.90 18.45
C GLU A 330 -15.35 10.74 17.60
N ALA A 331 -14.48 10.06 16.86
CA ALA A 331 -14.87 8.97 15.97
C ALA A 331 -15.53 7.79 16.70
N PHE A 332 -15.07 7.46 17.91
CA PHE A 332 -15.60 6.35 18.72
C PHE A 332 -16.87 6.74 19.47
N VAL A 333 -17.00 7.99 19.93
CA VAL A 333 -18.21 8.48 20.61
C VAL A 333 -19.41 8.48 19.66
N GLU A 334 -19.22 8.83 18.38
CA GLU A 334 -20.30 8.82 17.38
C GLU A 334 -21.00 7.46 17.21
N VAL A 335 -20.32 6.35 17.54
CA VAL A 335 -20.87 4.99 17.41
C VAL A 335 -21.02 4.26 18.76
N LYS A 336 -20.80 4.97 19.86
CA LYS A 336 -20.85 4.40 21.20
C LYS A 336 -22.24 3.83 21.51
N GLY A 337 -22.27 2.64 22.11
CA GLY A 337 -23.52 1.97 22.48
C GLY A 337 -24.22 1.23 21.34
N GLN A 338 -23.76 1.36 20.10
CA GLN A 338 -24.33 0.63 18.97
C GLN A 338 -23.92 -0.86 18.97
N ASP A 339 -22.71 -1.19 19.43
CA ASP A 339 -22.24 -2.57 19.57
C ASP A 339 -21.32 -2.76 20.80
N ARG A 340 -21.64 -3.79 21.60
CA ARG A 340 -20.92 -4.08 22.85
C ARG A 340 -19.47 -4.53 22.65
N TYR A 341 -19.17 -5.21 21.54
CA TYR A 341 -17.84 -5.71 21.23
C TYR A 341 -16.92 -4.58 20.77
N PHE A 342 -17.48 -3.66 19.98
CA PHE A 342 -16.82 -2.41 19.60
C PHE A 342 -16.45 -1.58 20.83
N ASP A 343 -17.41 -1.28 21.71
CA ASP A 343 -17.16 -0.50 22.91
C ASP A 343 -16.13 -1.15 23.84
N ARG A 344 -16.13 -2.48 23.93
CA ARG A 344 -15.11 -3.24 24.69
C ARG A 344 -13.72 -3.11 24.05
N ALA A 345 -13.63 -3.19 22.73
CA ALA A 345 -12.38 -3.04 22.00
C ALA A 345 -11.82 -1.61 22.14
N VAL A 346 -12.67 -0.58 22.14
CA VAL A 346 -12.27 0.81 22.43
C VAL A 346 -11.62 0.92 23.80
N ARG A 347 -12.27 0.39 24.86
CA ARG A 347 -11.73 0.40 26.22
C ARG A 347 -10.39 -0.33 26.32
N ARG A 348 -10.24 -1.46 25.63
CA ARG A 348 -9.00 -2.23 25.58
C ARG A 348 -7.87 -1.41 24.93
N LEU A 349 -8.13 -0.78 23.78
CA LEU A 349 -7.12 0.05 23.12
C LEU A 349 -6.73 1.23 24.02
N GLN A 350 -7.70 1.94 24.61
CA GLN A 350 -7.44 3.05 25.54
C GLN A 350 -6.57 2.62 26.72
N GLN A 351 -6.80 1.42 27.27
CA GLN A 351 -5.96 0.87 28.34
C GLN A 351 -4.52 0.61 27.86
N GLN A 352 -4.34 0.03 26.67
CA GLN A 352 -3.02 -0.24 26.10
C GLN A 352 -2.24 1.05 25.79
N LEU A 353 -2.93 2.11 25.37
CA LEU A 353 -2.33 3.40 25.06
C LEU A 353 -1.90 4.21 26.30
N ARG A 354 -2.21 3.77 27.53
CA ARG A 354 -1.71 4.42 28.75
C ARG A 354 -0.20 4.29 28.91
N LYS A 355 0.36 3.16 28.49
CA LYS A 355 1.80 2.88 28.51
C LYS A 355 2.16 2.06 27.27
N PRO A 356 2.21 2.68 26.08
CA PRO A 356 2.47 1.97 24.85
C PRO A 356 3.91 1.47 24.86
N ALA A 357 4.10 0.15 24.89
CA ALA A 357 5.40 -0.48 24.72
C ALA A 357 5.65 -0.74 23.23
N GLU A 358 6.89 -0.54 22.77
CA GLU A 358 7.25 -0.72 21.37
C GLU A 358 7.01 -2.16 20.88
N GLU A 359 7.27 -3.14 21.74
CA GLU A 359 7.00 -4.57 21.51
C GLU A 359 5.52 -4.88 21.25
N LEU A 360 4.60 -4.03 21.73
CA LEU A 360 3.15 -4.15 21.51
C LEU A 360 2.68 -3.41 20.25
N GLY A 361 3.60 -2.88 19.43
CA GLY A 361 3.26 -2.04 18.29
C GLY A 361 2.35 -2.73 17.28
N ARG A 362 2.50 -4.04 17.07
CA ARG A 362 1.64 -4.80 16.15
C ARG A 362 0.23 -4.98 16.70
N GLU A 363 0.11 -5.30 17.98
CA GLU A 363 -1.16 -5.47 18.69
C GLU A 363 -1.95 -4.17 18.71
N ILE A 364 -1.30 -3.05 19.04
CA ILE A 364 -1.89 -1.71 19.05
C ILE A 364 -2.34 -1.34 17.63
N THR A 365 -1.48 -1.53 16.63
CA THR A 365 -1.80 -1.21 15.23
C THR A 365 -2.97 -2.04 14.71
N HIS A 366 -3.02 -3.33 15.06
CA HIS A 366 -4.11 -4.22 14.66
C HIS A 366 -5.44 -3.84 15.30
N GLN A 367 -5.45 -3.54 16.60
CA GLN A 367 -6.67 -3.07 17.28
C GLN A 367 -7.15 -1.73 16.73
N LEU A 368 -6.23 -0.79 16.50
CA LEU A 368 -6.54 0.50 15.88
C LEU A 368 -7.18 0.31 14.50
N PHE A 369 -6.59 -0.52 13.64
CA PHE A 369 -7.15 -0.86 12.33
C PHE A 369 -8.57 -1.42 12.43
N LEU A 370 -8.79 -2.38 13.33
CA LEU A 370 -10.10 -2.98 13.53
C LEU A 370 -11.14 -1.97 14.03
N LEU A 371 -10.77 -1.06 14.93
CA LEU A 371 -11.67 0.02 15.37
C LEU A 371 -11.97 1.01 14.24
N GLY A 372 -10.99 1.28 13.37
CA GLY A 372 -11.21 2.07 12.15
C GLY A 372 -12.25 1.43 11.24
N CYS A 373 -12.09 0.14 10.91
CA CYS A 373 -13.08 -0.61 10.14
C CYS A 373 -14.44 -0.65 10.85
N GLY A 374 -14.48 -1.01 12.12
CA GLY A 374 -15.71 -1.15 12.91
C GLY A 374 -16.51 0.14 12.96
N ALA A 375 -15.86 1.29 13.13
CA ALA A 375 -16.52 2.59 13.10
C ALA A 375 -17.18 2.88 11.73
N GLN A 376 -16.55 2.48 10.62
CA GLN A 376 -17.18 2.64 9.29
C GLN A 376 -18.35 1.67 9.10
N MET A 377 -18.20 0.41 9.55
CA MET A 377 -19.28 -0.58 9.47
C MET A 377 -20.50 -0.14 10.28
N LEU A 378 -20.31 0.35 11.51
CA LEU A 378 -21.40 0.81 12.38
C LEU A 378 -22.11 2.05 11.82
N LYS A 379 -21.39 2.97 11.18
CA LYS A 379 -21.98 4.20 10.60
C LYS A 379 -22.74 3.96 9.31
N TYR A 380 -22.25 3.04 8.45
CA TYR A 380 -22.66 3.02 7.05
C TYR A 380 -23.12 1.66 6.53
N ALA A 381 -22.82 0.55 7.21
CA ALA A 381 -23.37 -0.75 6.84
C ALA A 381 -24.77 -0.93 7.44
N SER A 382 -25.53 -1.90 6.94
CA SER A 382 -26.79 -2.29 7.57
C SER A 382 -26.53 -2.80 9.00
N PRO A 383 -27.44 -2.58 9.97
CA PRO A 383 -27.23 -3.03 11.34
C PRO A 383 -26.87 -4.53 11.48
N PRO A 384 -27.52 -5.47 10.76
CA PRO A 384 -27.13 -6.89 10.81
C PRO A 384 -25.70 -7.15 10.30
N MET A 385 -25.26 -6.42 9.26
CA MET A 385 -23.91 -6.53 8.71
C MET A 385 -22.87 -5.97 9.69
N ALA A 386 -23.13 -4.81 10.28
CA ALA A 386 -22.24 -4.21 11.26
C ALA A 386 -22.12 -5.09 12.52
N GLN A 387 -23.23 -5.66 13.00
CA GLN A 387 -23.24 -6.60 14.12
C GLN A 387 -22.43 -7.86 13.81
N ALA A 388 -22.65 -8.47 12.64
CA ALA A 388 -21.87 -9.62 12.19
C ALA A 388 -20.37 -9.29 12.12
N TRP A 389 -20.02 -8.13 11.56
CA TRP A 389 -18.63 -7.69 11.47
C TRP A 389 -17.99 -7.52 12.86
N CYS A 390 -18.65 -6.78 13.77
CA CYS A 390 -18.13 -6.55 15.11
C CYS A 390 -17.98 -7.85 15.89
N GLN A 391 -18.98 -8.73 15.83
CA GLN A 391 -18.90 -10.02 16.52
C GLN A 391 -17.75 -10.88 15.98
N VAL A 392 -17.62 -11.02 14.66
CA VAL A 392 -16.59 -11.85 14.02
C VAL A 392 -15.18 -11.31 14.27
N MET A 393 -15.00 -9.99 14.28
CA MET A 393 -13.68 -9.36 14.33
C MET A 393 -13.23 -8.97 15.74
N LEU A 394 -14.16 -8.78 16.69
CA LEU A 394 -13.88 -8.22 18.01
C LEU A 394 -14.30 -9.11 19.20
N ASP A 395 -15.11 -10.16 19.00
CA ASP A 395 -15.40 -11.14 20.06
C ASP A 395 -14.18 -12.06 20.26
N THR A 396 -13.55 -11.93 21.44
CA THR A 396 -12.33 -12.68 21.79
C THR A 396 -12.60 -14.13 22.17
N ARG A 397 -13.87 -14.55 22.33
CA ARG A 397 -14.22 -15.93 22.71
C ARG A 397 -14.18 -16.92 21.55
N GLY A 398 -14.20 -16.44 20.31
CA GLY A 398 -14.32 -17.30 19.13
C GLY A 398 -15.69 -17.99 19.02
N GLY A 399 -15.79 -19.04 18.20
CA GLY A 399 -17.02 -19.84 18.04
C GLY A 399 -18.21 -19.09 17.41
N VAL A 400 -17.96 -17.94 16.77
CA VAL A 400 -19.02 -17.08 16.21
C VAL A 400 -19.64 -17.72 14.97
N ARG A 401 -20.95 -17.97 15.01
CA ARG A 401 -21.75 -18.41 13.86
C ARG A 401 -22.47 -17.21 13.23
N LEU A 402 -22.37 -17.09 11.91
CA LEU A 402 -23.15 -16.13 11.13
C LEU A 402 -24.53 -16.71 10.82
N SER A 403 -25.58 -15.89 10.90
CA SER A 403 -26.93 -16.30 10.49
C SER A 403 -26.98 -16.66 9.01
N GLU A 404 -27.91 -17.50 8.60
CA GLU A 404 -28.07 -17.87 7.19
C GLU A 404 -28.32 -16.63 6.32
N GLN A 405 -29.19 -15.72 6.79
CA GLN A 405 -29.51 -14.48 6.09
C GLN A 405 -28.27 -13.62 5.82
N ILE A 406 -27.36 -13.47 6.79
CA ILE A 406 -26.15 -12.66 6.58
C ILE A 406 -25.14 -13.37 5.67
N GLN A 407 -25.05 -14.69 5.72
CA GLN A 407 -24.22 -15.46 4.79
C GLN A 407 -24.73 -15.32 3.35
N ASN A 408 -26.05 -15.36 3.15
CA ASN A 408 -26.69 -15.16 1.85
C ASN A 408 -26.40 -13.75 1.31
N ASP A 409 -26.62 -12.72 2.12
CA ASP A 409 -26.37 -11.32 1.74
C ASP A 409 -24.91 -11.06 1.39
N LEU A 410 -23.97 -11.52 2.22
CA LEU A 410 -22.52 -11.39 1.99
C LEU A 410 -22.09 -11.96 0.63
N LEU A 411 -22.56 -13.17 0.31
CA LEU A 411 -22.18 -13.83 -0.94
C LEU A 411 -22.87 -13.18 -2.15
N LEU A 412 -24.12 -12.75 -2.02
CA LEU A 412 -24.86 -12.06 -3.09
C LEU A 412 -24.26 -10.69 -3.42
N ARG A 413 -23.91 -9.90 -2.40
CA ARG A 413 -23.20 -8.62 -2.56
C ARG A 413 -21.86 -8.82 -3.26
N ALA A 414 -21.14 -9.89 -2.91
CA ALA A 414 -19.86 -10.20 -3.52
C ALA A 414 -19.95 -10.58 -5.01
N THR A 415 -21.12 -10.95 -5.53
CA THR A 415 -21.35 -11.27 -6.95
C THR A 415 -22.05 -10.17 -7.74
N GLY A 416 -22.22 -8.98 -7.17
CA GLY A 416 -22.73 -7.80 -7.88
C GLY A 416 -24.22 -7.48 -7.66
N GLY A 417 -24.93 -8.18 -6.77
CA GLY A 417 -26.36 -7.98 -6.51
C GLY A 417 -26.77 -6.63 -5.88
N VAL A 418 -25.86 -5.66 -5.78
CA VAL A 418 -26.05 -4.34 -5.16
C VAL A 418 -25.59 -3.16 -6.01
N CYS A 419 -25.18 -3.43 -7.26
CA CYS A 419 -24.86 -2.41 -8.25
C CYS A 419 -25.88 -2.51 -9.39
N VAL A 420 -27.09 -1.99 -9.15
CA VAL A 420 -28.16 -1.87 -10.16
C VAL A 420 -28.27 -0.42 -10.58
#